data_AF-A0A0K8UFW7-F1
#
_entry.id   AF-A0A0K8UFW7-F1
#
_cell.length_a   1.000
_cell.length_b   1.000
_cell.length_c   1.000
_cell.angle_alpha   90.00
_cell.angle_beta   90.00
_cell.angle_gamma   90.00
#
_symmetry.space_group_name_H-M   'P 1'
#
loop_
_entity.id
_entity.type
_entity.pdbx_description
1 polymer ?
#
loop_
_entity_poly.entity_id
_entity_poly.type
_entity_poly.pdbx_seq_one_letter_code
_entity_poly.pdbx_strand_id
1 'polypeptide(L)'
;MSWLRSSPLRQSLTRNSGNGIPFLSSTNGNGTGVSSTATALRQRPIDAATDCDPRACYDSFCKHWQQAYEIIQRSEPPQRLPSHDDVLGVVSHLDFMVTLLLVELHHCNKVALPTADAAPPPAPCLEYMLSENLLDKLYEWGRTTGRYADAVRLEQLKLYELLVSHSRHQLLCHEPFLRPLLKILASSQGEIFQADLEKRLVILLNQLCVVLMQNVHLLDLFFFSAEQEQHKQTTNSDEIQRSSRNNSGTNFIIFSLLIPYVHREGSIGHQARDALLLCMSLSQKNSNVGTYIAQYSSMCPLLVTGLGGLYSRLPNSIELTSIDWHRITPDDVTEIPELTLFMNALEFCNAVVQVAHEMIKNQLLDFLYQGFIVPVLGPAILQVSICVLFSHLSNCLRFVCGVGS
;
A
#
# COMPACT_ATOMS: atom_id res chain seq x y z
N MET A 1 26.82 7.72 18.17
CA MET A 1 26.56 6.26 18.08
C MET A 1 25.27 5.79 18.77
N SER A 2 24.47 6.60 19.51
CA SER A 2 23.21 6.11 20.14
C SER A 2 21.89 6.53 19.47
N TRP A 3 21.89 7.53 18.58
CA TRP A 3 20.65 8.09 18.00
C TRP A 3 20.18 7.39 16.71
N LEU A 4 21.01 6.51 16.13
CA LEU A 4 20.65 5.69 14.95
C LEU A 4 19.68 4.53 15.26
N ARG A 5 19.29 4.34 16.52
CA ARG A 5 18.38 3.25 16.93
C ARG A 5 16.90 3.65 17.01
N SER A 6 16.56 4.93 16.86
CA SER A 6 15.20 5.44 17.13
C SER A 6 14.48 6.03 15.91
N SER A 7 14.92 5.74 14.68
CA SER A 7 14.16 6.13 13.49
C SER A 7 12.88 5.25 13.38
N PRO A 8 11.68 5.82 13.28
CA PRO A 8 10.41 5.08 13.25
C PRO A 8 10.32 4.11 12.07
N LEU A 9 11.01 4.39 10.96
CA LEU A 9 11.14 3.50 9.80
C LEU A 9 11.88 2.19 10.12
N ARG A 10 12.79 2.20 11.11
CA ARG A 10 13.54 1.01 11.57
C ARG A 10 12.80 0.20 12.64
N GLN A 11 11.83 0.81 13.33
CA GLN A 11 11.01 0.13 14.33
C GLN A 11 9.97 -0.81 13.67
N SER A 12 9.53 -0.51 12.45
CA SER A 12 8.67 -1.40 11.64
C SER A 12 9.36 -2.73 11.30
N LEU A 13 10.68 -2.71 11.06
CA LEU A 13 11.47 -3.91 10.71
C LEU A 13 11.88 -4.78 11.91
N THR A 14 11.75 -4.30 13.15
CA THR A 14 12.24 -4.99 14.35
C THR A 14 11.16 -5.40 15.35
N ARG A 15 9.89 -5.07 15.11
CA ARG A 15 8.78 -5.44 15.99
C ARG A 15 8.09 -6.72 15.53
N ASN A 16 8.80 -7.84 15.64
CA ASN A 16 8.19 -9.17 15.63
C ASN A 16 8.50 -9.86 16.96
N SER A 17 7.60 -9.66 17.94
CA SER A 17 7.28 -10.57 19.05
C SER A 17 6.33 -9.85 20.01
N GLY A 18 5.06 -10.30 20.03
CA GLY A 18 4.11 -10.17 21.14
C GLY A 18 3.79 -8.77 21.67
N ASN A 19 2.73 -8.14 21.17
CA ASN A 19 1.63 -7.59 21.98
C ASN A 19 0.66 -6.79 21.11
N GLY A 20 -0.64 -7.03 21.32
CA GLY A 20 -1.74 -6.32 20.68
C GLY A 20 -1.71 -4.82 20.97
N ILE A 21 -2.12 -4.04 19.97
CA ILE A 21 -2.28 -2.59 20.08
C ILE A 21 -3.69 -2.30 20.63
N PRO A 22 -3.84 -1.54 21.73
CA PRO A 22 -5.14 -1.06 22.18
C PRO A 22 -5.48 0.27 21.48
N PHE A 23 -6.74 0.42 21.06
CA PHE A 23 -7.28 1.65 20.49
C PHE A 23 -7.71 2.65 21.58
N LEU A 24 -7.37 3.92 21.38
CA LEU A 24 -7.77 5.08 22.18
C LEU A 24 -9.26 5.42 21.97
N SER A 25 -10.05 5.44 23.05
CA SER A 25 -11.42 5.94 23.06
C SER A 25 -11.46 7.37 23.62
N SER A 26 -11.95 8.33 22.83
CA SER A 26 -12.27 9.68 23.30
C SER A 26 -13.75 9.76 23.68
N THR A 27 -14.01 10.06 24.95
CA THR A 27 -15.34 10.29 25.53
C THR A 27 -15.85 11.70 25.23
N ASN A 28 -17.14 11.85 24.84
CA ASN A 28 -17.92 13.02 25.23
C ASN A 28 -19.46 12.79 25.21
N GLY A 29 -20.07 13.07 26.38
CA GLY A 29 -21.39 13.69 26.67
C GLY A 29 -22.69 13.43 25.88
N ASN A 30 -23.61 12.70 26.54
CA ASN A 30 -25.06 12.91 26.77
C ASN A 30 -26.03 13.54 25.74
N GLY A 31 -27.19 12.87 25.54
CA GLY A 31 -28.45 13.51 25.09
C GLY A 31 -29.57 12.58 24.57
N THR A 32 -30.41 12.06 25.49
CA THR A 32 -31.82 11.63 25.39
C THR A 32 -32.49 11.22 24.05
N GLY A 33 -32.91 9.94 24.00
CA GLY A 33 -34.28 9.51 23.65
C GLY A 33 -34.74 9.50 22.19
N VAL A 34 -34.86 8.29 21.61
CA VAL A 34 -36.03 7.73 20.88
C VAL A 34 -35.59 6.56 19.97
N SER A 35 -36.32 5.45 20.09
CA SER A 35 -36.45 4.27 19.20
C SER A 35 -35.34 3.96 18.19
N SER A 36 -34.50 2.96 18.48
CA SER A 36 -33.60 2.40 17.46
C SER A 36 -33.07 1.00 17.83
N THR A 37 -33.80 -0.04 17.42
CA THR A 37 -33.28 -1.43 17.43
C THR A 37 -32.28 -1.69 16.30
N ALA A 38 -32.23 -0.82 15.28
CA ALA A 38 -31.35 -0.96 14.11
C ALA A 38 -29.95 -0.35 14.27
N THR A 39 -29.75 0.58 15.21
CA THR A 39 -28.43 1.23 15.45
C THR A 39 -27.56 0.46 16.44
N ALA A 40 -28.13 -0.47 17.21
CA ALA A 40 -27.45 -1.18 18.29
C ALA A 40 -26.28 -2.08 17.82
N LEU A 41 -26.22 -2.44 16.53
CA LEU A 41 -25.11 -3.21 15.96
C LEU A 41 -23.91 -2.35 15.56
N ARG A 42 -24.05 -1.02 15.40
CA ARG A 42 -22.95 -0.15 14.95
C ARG A 42 -21.94 0.23 16.06
N GLN A 43 -22.22 -0.10 17.32
CA GLN A 43 -21.43 0.38 18.47
C GLN A 43 -21.06 -0.69 19.50
N ARG A 44 -21.33 -1.97 19.25
CA ARG A 44 -20.85 -3.02 20.18
C ARG A 44 -19.37 -3.28 19.94
N PRO A 45 -18.53 -3.30 20.98
CA PRO A 45 -17.18 -3.85 20.87
C PRO A 45 -17.27 -5.30 20.36
N ILE A 46 -16.35 -5.68 19.48
CA ILE A 46 -16.27 -6.99 18.80
C ILE A 46 -16.37 -8.16 19.79
N ASP A 47 -15.99 -7.94 21.06
CA ASP A 47 -16.10 -8.92 22.14
C ASP A 47 -17.54 -9.31 22.55
N ALA A 48 -18.56 -8.54 22.15
CA ALA A 48 -19.96 -8.94 22.32
C ALA A 48 -20.57 -9.64 21.09
N ALA A 49 -19.85 -9.65 19.95
CA ALA A 49 -20.26 -10.34 18.72
C ALA A 49 -19.80 -11.81 18.70
N THR A 50 -19.01 -12.24 19.69
CA THR A 50 -18.58 -13.63 19.85
C THR A 50 -19.68 -14.58 20.34
N ASP A 51 -20.83 -14.04 20.74
CA ASP A 51 -22.00 -14.82 21.20
C ASP A 51 -23.06 -15.03 20.11
N CYS A 52 -22.79 -14.64 18.86
CA CYS A 52 -23.73 -14.84 17.75
C CYS A 52 -23.70 -16.29 17.23
N ASP A 53 -24.88 -16.86 16.97
CA ASP A 53 -25.01 -18.18 16.35
C ASP A 53 -24.36 -18.19 14.94
N PRO A 54 -23.30 -18.98 14.70
CA PRO A 54 -22.60 -19.01 13.42
C PRO A 54 -23.51 -19.33 12.22
N ARG A 55 -24.55 -20.15 12.42
CA ARG A 55 -25.52 -20.47 11.36
C ARG A 55 -26.38 -19.27 11.00
N ALA A 56 -26.84 -18.52 12.01
CA ALA A 56 -27.61 -17.31 11.79
C ALA A 56 -26.77 -16.22 11.10
N CYS A 57 -25.48 -16.10 11.44
CA CYS A 57 -24.54 -15.21 10.75
C CYS A 57 -24.40 -15.58 9.27
N TYR A 58 -24.21 -16.86 8.97
CA TYR A 58 -24.12 -17.36 7.59
C TYR A 58 -25.41 -17.11 6.79
N ASP A 59 -26.58 -17.42 7.36
CA ASP A 59 -27.87 -17.19 6.70
C ASP A 59 -28.10 -15.70 6.44
N SER A 60 -27.71 -14.83 7.38
CA SER A 60 -27.78 -13.38 7.21
C SER A 60 -26.82 -12.89 6.11
N PHE A 61 -25.61 -13.46 6.04
CA PHE A 61 -24.64 -13.14 5.01
C PHE A 61 -25.18 -13.48 3.61
N CYS A 62 -25.73 -14.68 3.45
CA CYS A 62 -26.35 -15.13 2.20
C CYS A 62 -27.52 -14.23 1.79
N LYS A 63 -28.39 -13.85 2.74
CA LYS A 63 -29.52 -12.95 2.48
C LYS A 63 -29.08 -11.56 2.05
N HIS A 64 -28.06 -10.99 2.70
CA HIS A 64 -27.53 -9.68 2.29
C HIS A 64 -26.91 -9.72 0.90
N TRP A 65 -26.17 -10.80 0.57
CA TRP A 65 -25.66 -10.97 -0.79
C TRP A 65 -26.78 -11.10 -1.80
N GLN A 66 -27.80 -11.91 -1.52
CA GLN A 66 -28.94 -12.09 -2.41
C GLN A 66 -29.63 -10.74 -2.70
N GLN A 67 -29.88 -9.94 -1.67
CA GLN A 67 -30.49 -8.61 -1.81
C GLN A 67 -29.61 -7.66 -2.62
N ALA A 68 -28.29 -7.61 -2.35
CA ALA A 68 -27.35 -6.82 -3.12
C ALA A 68 -27.31 -7.26 -4.59
N TYR A 69 -27.29 -8.57 -4.84
CA TYR A 69 -27.20 -9.13 -6.18
C TYR A 69 -28.48 -8.90 -6.99
N GLU A 70 -29.66 -8.93 -6.36
CA GLU A 70 -30.92 -8.52 -7.02
C GLU A 70 -30.90 -7.06 -7.46
N ILE A 71 -30.29 -6.16 -6.67
CA ILE A 71 -30.11 -4.74 -7.05
C ILE A 71 -29.12 -4.63 -8.21
N ILE A 72 -28.00 -5.36 -8.16
CA ILE A 72 -27.01 -5.42 -9.24
C ILE A 72 -27.66 -5.86 -10.55
N GLN A 73 -28.38 -6.98 -10.56
CA GLN A 73 -29.02 -7.52 -11.77
C GLN A 73 -30.05 -6.56 -12.38
N ARG A 74 -30.80 -5.82 -11.55
CA ARG A 74 -31.79 -4.83 -12.01
C ARG A 74 -31.15 -3.55 -12.55
N SER A 75 -29.87 -3.31 -12.25
CA SER A 75 -29.14 -2.09 -12.58
C SER A 75 -28.04 -2.31 -13.64
N GLU A 76 -28.05 -3.44 -14.35
CA GLU A 76 -27.08 -3.72 -15.41
C GLU A 76 -27.54 -3.23 -16.81
N PRO A 77 -26.64 -2.67 -17.63
CA PRO A 77 -26.93 -2.35 -19.03
C PRO A 77 -27.23 -3.62 -19.85
N PRO A 78 -28.20 -3.61 -20.78
CA PRO A 78 -28.90 -2.45 -21.33
C PRO A 78 -30.20 -2.07 -20.60
N GLN A 79 -30.55 -2.76 -19.51
CA GLN A 79 -31.87 -2.65 -18.90
C GLN A 79 -32.08 -1.30 -18.21
N ARG A 80 -31.10 -0.87 -17.41
CA ARG A 80 -31.12 0.38 -16.66
C ARG A 80 -29.71 0.72 -16.18
N LEU A 81 -29.36 2.01 -16.16
CA LEU A 81 -28.12 2.48 -15.54
C LEU A 81 -28.27 2.54 -14.01
N PRO A 82 -27.23 2.19 -13.22
CA PRO A 82 -27.29 2.27 -11.76
C PRO A 82 -27.64 3.67 -11.27
N SER A 83 -28.71 3.77 -10.47
CA SER A 83 -29.07 5.00 -9.79
C SER A 83 -28.32 5.14 -8.46
N HIS A 84 -28.35 6.34 -7.88
CA HIS A 84 -27.77 6.60 -6.56
C HIS A 84 -28.29 5.63 -5.48
N ASP A 85 -29.59 5.36 -5.48
CA ASP A 85 -30.24 4.51 -4.48
C ASP A 85 -29.85 3.04 -4.67
N ASP A 86 -29.65 2.59 -5.92
CA ASP A 86 -29.15 1.25 -6.22
C ASP A 86 -27.74 1.07 -5.65
N VAL A 87 -26.87 2.07 -5.84
CA VAL A 87 -25.50 2.04 -5.32
C VAL A 87 -25.47 2.05 -3.79
N LEU A 88 -26.26 2.93 -3.17
CA LEU A 88 -26.37 2.97 -1.71
C LEU A 88 -26.91 1.67 -1.13
N GLY A 89 -27.89 1.04 -1.79
CA GLY A 89 -28.43 -0.25 -1.39
C GLY A 89 -27.37 -1.35 -1.40
N VAL A 90 -26.60 -1.46 -2.48
CA VAL A 90 -25.51 -2.44 -2.60
C VAL A 90 -24.43 -2.17 -1.53
N VAL A 91 -23.96 -0.93 -1.41
CA VAL A 91 -22.94 -0.55 -0.41
C VAL A 91 -23.41 -0.86 1.02
N SER A 92 -24.67 -0.56 1.34
CA SER A 92 -25.21 -0.87 2.67
C SER A 92 -25.25 -2.37 2.95
N HIS A 93 -25.59 -3.20 1.96
CA HIS A 93 -25.55 -4.65 2.13
C HIS A 93 -24.12 -5.18 2.26
N LEU A 94 -23.18 -4.63 1.50
CA LEU A 94 -21.76 -4.96 1.62
C LEU A 94 -21.20 -4.62 3.02
N ASP A 95 -21.58 -3.49 3.61
CA ASP A 95 -21.20 -3.13 4.98
C ASP A 95 -21.63 -4.20 6.02
N PHE A 96 -22.86 -4.71 5.89
CA PHE A 96 -23.35 -5.79 6.75
C PHE A 96 -22.59 -7.10 6.51
N MET A 97 -22.34 -7.44 5.25
CA MET A 97 -21.56 -8.62 4.87
C MET A 97 -20.12 -8.57 5.40
N VAL A 98 -19.45 -7.41 5.29
CA VAL A 98 -18.12 -7.13 5.84
C VAL A 98 -18.12 -7.35 7.36
N THR A 99 -19.15 -6.87 8.05
CA THR A 99 -19.26 -7.04 9.50
C THR A 99 -19.37 -8.52 9.88
N LEU A 100 -20.20 -9.29 9.16
CA LEU A 100 -20.37 -10.72 9.40
C LEU A 100 -19.10 -11.52 9.09
N LEU A 101 -18.41 -11.20 7.99
CA LEU A 101 -17.10 -11.79 7.66
C LEU A 101 -16.05 -11.48 8.72
N LEU A 102 -16.01 -10.26 9.25
CA LEU A 102 -15.06 -9.89 10.30
C LEU A 102 -15.30 -10.70 11.58
N VAL A 103 -16.55 -10.92 11.96
CA VAL A 103 -16.92 -11.77 13.11
C VAL A 103 -16.44 -13.21 12.88
N GLU A 104 -16.72 -13.78 11.70
CA GLU A 104 -16.29 -15.14 11.34
C GLU A 104 -14.75 -15.28 11.34
N LEU A 105 -14.03 -14.37 10.70
CA LEU A 105 -12.58 -14.41 10.61
C LEU A 105 -11.92 -14.20 11.97
N HIS A 106 -12.50 -13.37 12.84
CA HIS A 106 -12.03 -13.20 14.20
C HIS A 106 -12.20 -14.48 15.03
N HIS A 107 -13.32 -15.20 14.87
CA HIS A 107 -13.51 -16.51 15.50
C HIS A 107 -12.50 -17.54 14.99
N CYS A 108 -12.31 -17.62 13.69
CA CYS A 108 -11.33 -18.54 13.08
C CYS A 108 -9.92 -18.29 13.61
N ASN A 109 -9.51 -17.02 13.72
CA ASN A 109 -8.18 -16.65 14.22
C ASN A 109 -8.00 -16.91 15.73
N LYS A 110 -9.05 -16.80 16.55
CA LYS A 110 -9.01 -17.16 17.98
C LYS A 110 -8.89 -18.67 18.18
N VAL A 111 -9.60 -19.47 17.38
CA VAL A 111 -9.64 -20.93 17.48
C VAL A 111 -8.34 -21.58 16.96
N ALA A 112 -7.64 -20.93 16.02
CA ALA A 112 -6.41 -21.46 15.39
C ALA A 112 -5.13 -21.47 16.28
N LEU A 113 -5.24 -21.38 17.61
CA LEU A 113 -4.13 -21.63 18.55
C LEU A 113 -4.04 -23.15 18.88
N PRO A 114 -2.84 -23.68 19.17
CA PRO A 114 -2.34 -24.93 18.58
C PRO A 114 -2.84 -26.18 19.30
N THR A 115 -3.78 -26.89 18.69
CA THR A 115 -3.76 -28.36 18.71
C THR A 115 -3.52 -28.81 17.28
N ALA A 116 -2.38 -29.46 17.05
CA ALA A 116 -1.82 -29.72 15.72
C ALA A 116 -2.64 -30.68 14.83
N ASP A 117 -3.77 -31.19 15.32
CA ASP A 117 -4.59 -32.23 14.68
C ASP A 117 -6.05 -31.79 14.40
N ALA A 118 -6.41 -30.53 14.62
CA ALA A 118 -7.77 -30.05 14.32
C ALA A 118 -7.87 -29.54 12.87
N ALA A 119 -8.91 -30.00 12.15
CA ALA A 119 -9.27 -29.45 10.84
C ALA A 119 -9.41 -27.92 10.92
N PRO A 120 -9.05 -27.17 9.84
CA PRO A 120 -9.20 -25.72 9.84
C PRO A 120 -10.63 -25.33 10.23
N PRO A 121 -10.81 -24.32 11.10
CA PRO A 121 -12.14 -23.90 11.51
C PRO A 121 -12.97 -23.54 10.28
N PRO A 122 -14.22 -24.04 10.18
CA PRO A 122 -15.05 -23.78 9.01
C PRO A 122 -15.32 -22.29 8.89
N ALA A 123 -15.11 -21.74 7.69
CA ALA A 123 -15.36 -20.33 7.37
C ALA A 123 -16.46 -20.24 6.30
N PRO A 124 -17.72 -20.59 6.64
CA PRO A 124 -18.79 -20.75 5.65
C PRO A 124 -19.13 -19.46 4.88
N CYS A 125 -19.04 -18.27 5.51
CA CYS A 125 -19.27 -17.00 4.79
C CYS A 125 -18.15 -16.75 3.78
N LEU A 126 -16.89 -16.97 4.18
CA LEU A 126 -15.74 -16.85 3.29
C LEU A 126 -15.81 -17.86 2.13
N GLU A 127 -16.11 -19.13 2.43
CA GLU A 127 -16.25 -20.18 1.43
C GLU A 127 -17.38 -19.87 0.43
N TYR A 128 -18.53 -19.39 0.92
CA TYR A 128 -19.62 -18.94 0.05
C TYR A 128 -19.19 -17.76 -0.82
N MET A 129 -18.48 -16.78 -0.27
CA MET A 129 -17.98 -15.64 -1.04
C MET A 129 -17.07 -16.06 -2.20
N LEU A 130 -16.19 -17.02 -1.94
CA LEU A 130 -15.27 -17.56 -2.94
C LEU A 130 -16.00 -18.43 -3.98
N SER A 131 -16.89 -19.33 -3.54
CA SER A 131 -17.60 -20.25 -4.45
C SER A 131 -18.53 -19.51 -5.41
N GLU A 132 -19.22 -18.47 -4.91
CA GLU A 132 -20.14 -17.66 -5.70
C GLU A 132 -19.45 -16.51 -6.46
N ASN A 133 -18.13 -16.39 -6.40
CA ASN A 133 -17.33 -15.36 -7.10
C ASN A 133 -17.85 -13.94 -6.86
N LEU A 134 -18.19 -13.63 -5.60
CA LEU A 134 -18.79 -12.34 -5.20
C LEU A 134 -17.94 -11.15 -5.63
N LEU A 135 -16.63 -11.26 -5.44
CA LEU A 135 -15.66 -10.20 -5.73
C LEU A 135 -15.58 -9.88 -7.22
N ASP A 136 -15.68 -10.90 -8.09
CA ASP A 136 -15.67 -10.70 -9.54
C ASP A 136 -16.98 -10.05 -10.01
N LYS A 137 -18.13 -10.56 -9.52
CA LYS A 137 -19.46 -9.99 -9.80
C LYS A 137 -19.53 -8.51 -9.38
N LEU A 138 -19.00 -8.19 -8.20
CA LEU A 138 -18.96 -6.81 -7.70
C LEU A 138 -18.02 -5.93 -8.54
N TYR A 139 -16.89 -6.46 -8.99
CA TYR A 139 -15.95 -5.75 -9.87
C TYR A 139 -16.58 -5.41 -11.22
N GLU A 140 -17.19 -6.40 -11.90
CA GLU A 140 -17.82 -6.18 -13.20
C GLU A 140 -18.98 -5.19 -13.09
N TRP A 141 -19.82 -5.30 -12.05
CA TRP A 141 -20.89 -4.32 -11.84
C TRP A 141 -20.34 -2.92 -11.56
N GLY A 142 -19.31 -2.79 -10.71
CA GLY A 142 -18.69 -1.51 -10.37
C GLY A 142 -18.24 -0.72 -11.60
N ARG A 143 -17.76 -1.40 -12.65
CA ARG A 143 -17.39 -0.78 -13.95
C ARG A 143 -18.56 -0.14 -14.69
N THR A 144 -19.79 -0.57 -14.43
CA THR A 144 -21.01 -0.08 -15.10
C THR A 144 -21.68 1.07 -14.36
N THR A 145 -21.23 1.40 -13.14
CA THR A 145 -21.85 2.41 -12.26
C THR A 145 -21.52 3.87 -12.61
N GLY A 146 -20.68 4.10 -13.63
CA GLY A 146 -20.37 5.44 -14.16
C GLY A 146 -19.87 6.39 -13.07
N ARG A 147 -20.64 7.46 -12.79
CA ARG A 147 -20.28 8.50 -11.80
C ARG A 147 -20.12 7.99 -10.35
N TYR A 148 -20.57 6.77 -10.05
CA TYR A 148 -20.47 6.16 -8.72
C TYR A 148 -19.32 5.15 -8.63
N ALA A 149 -18.52 4.97 -9.68
CA ALA A 149 -17.45 3.98 -9.75
C ALA A 149 -16.46 4.11 -8.58
N ASP A 150 -16.06 5.33 -8.22
CA ASP A 150 -15.13 5.57 -7.10
C ASP A 150 -15.71 5.15 -5.75
N ALA A 151 -17.01 5.36 -5.52
CA ALA A 151 -17.66 4.95 -4.28
C ALA A 151 -17.70 3.42 -4.14
N VAL A 152 -18.06 2.73 -5.23
CA VAL A 152 -18.08 1.25 -5.25
C VAL A 152 -16.66 0.70 -5.11
N ARG A 153 -15.69 1.29 -5.82
CA ARG A 153 -14.28 0.92 -5.73
C ARG A 153 -13.71 1.11 -4.33
N LEU A 154 -14.10 2.18 -3.63
CA LEU A 154 -13.69 2.40 -2.25
C LEU A 154 -14.15 1.26 -1.33
N GLU A 155 -15.39 0.80 -1.46
CA GLU A 155 -15.90 -0.33 -0.67
C GLU A 155 -15.23 -1.65 -1.05
N GLN A 156 -14.93 -1.87 -2.33
CA GLN A 156 -14.14 -3.02 -2.76
C GLN A 156 -12.75 -3.02 -2.12
N LEU A 157 -12.05 -1.89 -2.11
CA LEU A 157 -10.72 -1.77 -1.51
C LEU A 157 -10.75 -2.03 -0.01
N LYS A 158 -11.77 -1.51 0.71
CA LYS A 158 -11.96 -1.81 2.14
C LYS A 158 -12.20 -3.31 2.40
N LEU A 159 -12.99 -3.96 1.54
CA LEU A 159 -13.23 -5.41 1.64
C LEU A 159 -11.93 -6.19 1.41
N TYR A 160 -11.13 -5.85 0.39
CA TYR A 160 -9.82 -6.48 0.18
C TYR A 160 -8.87 -6.23 1.36
N GLU A 161 -8.82 -5.02 1.89
CA GLU A 161 -8.01 -4.67 3.07
C GLU A 161 -8.39 -5.55 4.28
N LEU A 162 -9.69 -5.72 4.54
CA LEU A 162 -10.19 -6.57 5.61
C LEU A 162 -9.76 -8.04 5.41
N LEU A 163 -9.95 -8.57 4.20
CA LEU A 163 -9.69 -9.96 3.87
C LEU A 163 -8.19 -10.27 3.94
N VAL A 164 -7.33 -9.41 3.40
CA VAL A 164 -5.86 -9.58 3.45
C VAL A 164 -5.35 -9.49 4.90
N SER A 165 -5.87 -8.55 5.69
CA SER A 165 -5.43 -8.38 7.09
C SER A 165 -5.80 -9.56 8.00
N HIS A 166 -6.95 -10.20 7.78
CA HIS A 166 -7.46 -11.25 8.69
C HIS A 166 -7.26 -12.68 8.20
N SER A 167 -7.10 -12.91 6.89
CA SER A 167 -7.08 -14.26 6.30
C SER A 167 -5.68 -14.74 5.92
N ARG A 168 -4.65 -14.01 6.37
CA ARG A 168 -3.23 -14.28 6.12
C ARG A 168 -2.94 -14.48 4.62
N HIS A 169 -2.02 -15.38 4.28
CA HIS A 169 -1.59 -15.64 2.90
C HIS A 169 -2.48 -16.65 2.16
N GLN A 170 -3.37 -17.38 2.85
CA GLN A 170 -4.14 -18.48 2.26
C GLN A 170 -5.10 -17.99 1.17
N LEU A 171 -5.72 -16.81 1.35
CA LEU A 171 -6.60 -16.23 0.33
C LEU A 171 -5.91 -15.94 -1.00
N LEU A 172 -4.62 -15.60 -0.98
CA LEU A 172 -3.86 -15.32 -2.20
C LEU A 172 -3.69 -16.55 -3.09
N CYS A 173 -3.82 -17.76 -2.53
CA CYS A 173 -3.77 -19.01 -3.28
C CYS A 173 -5.10 -19.34 -3.97
N HIS A 174 -6.19 -18.67 -3.63
CA HIS A 174 -7.52 -18.93 -4.20
C HIS A 174 -7.79 -18.01 -5.39
N GLU A 175 -7.98 -18.61 -6.57
CA GLU A 175 -8.27 -17.86 -7.80
C GLU A 175 -9.49 -16.92 -7.71
N PRO A 176 -10.63 -17.32 -7.08
CA PRO A 176 -11.79 -16.43 -6.92
C PRO A 176 -11.52 -15.17 -6.10
N PHE A 177 -10.43 -15.14 -5.32
CA PHE A 177 -9.97 -13.96 -4.60
C PHE A 177 -8.90 -13.20 -5.39
N LEU A 178 -7.86 -13.93 -5.83
CA LEU A 178 -6.68 -13.34 -6.45
C LEU A 178 -7.02 -12.63 -7.77
N ARG A 179 -7.84 -13.25 -8.63
CA ARG A 179 -8.12 -12.70 -9.97
C ARG A 179 -8.88 -11.37 -9.89
N PRO A 180 -9.98 -11.25 -9.11
CA PRO A 180 -10.63 -9.94 -8.89
C PRO A 180 -9.72 -8.89 -8.23
N LEU A 181 -8.85 -9.31 -7.29
CA LEU A 181 -7.85 -8.41 -6.68
C LEU A 181 -6.88 -7.87 -7.74
N LEU A 182 -6.36 -8.72 -8.61
CA LEU A 182 -5.48 -8.31 -9.70
C LEU A 182 -6.18 -7.39 -10.71
N LYS A 183 -7.44 -7.66 -11.05
CA LYS A 183 -8.26 -6.80 -11.92
C LYS A 183 -8.44 -5.39 -11.33
N ILE A 184 -8.76 -5.27 -10.04
CA ILE A 184 -8.95 -3.96 -9.41
C ILE A 184 -7.63 -3.19 -9.32
N LEU A 185 -6.52 -3.85 -8.98
CA LEU A 185 -5.19 -3.24 -8.97
C LEU A 185 -4.78 -2.77 -10.38
N ALA A 186 -4.99 -3.59 -11.41
CA ALA A 186 -4.66 -3.24 -12.78
C ALA A 186 -5.48 -2.04 -13.26
N SER A 187 -6.78 -2.01 -12.93
CA SER A 187 -7.65 -0.87 -13.24
C SER A 187 -7.34 0.42 -12.47
N SER A 188 -6.43 0.36 -11.50
CA SER A 188 -5.97 1.54 -10.74
C SER A 188 -4.72 2.17 -11.34
N GLN A 189 -4.10 1.55 -12.35
CA GLN A 189 -2.91 2.12 -13.00
C GLN A 189 -3.30 3.33 -13.86
N GLY A 190 -2.68 4.48 -13.59
CA GLY A 190 -2.90 5.71 -14.37
C GLY A 190 -4.18 6.47 -14.04
N GLU A 191 -5.00 5.98 -13.11
CA GLU A 191 -6.22 6.66 -12.66
C GLU A 191 -5.90 7.79 -11.66
N ILE A 192 -6.70 8.86 -11.71
CA ILE A 192 -6.60 9.99 -10.78
C ILE A 192 -7.72 9.87 -9.75
N PHE A 193 -7.36 9.45 -8.55
CA PHE A 193 -8.31 9.15 -7.49
C PHE A 193 -8.51 10.30 -6.49
N GLN A 194 -9.66 10.28 -5.82
CA GLN A 194 -9.87 11.09 -4.61
C GLN A 194 -9.00 10.58 -3.44
N ALA A 195 -8.63 11.49 -2.53
CA ALA A 195 -7.68 11.22 -1.46
C ALA A 195 -8.04 10.01 -0.57
N ASP A 196 -9.33 9.78 -0.30
CA ASP A 196 -9.77 8.64 0.50
C ASP A 196 -9.53 7.29 -0.18
N LEU A 197 -9.74 7.24 -1.50
CA LEU A 197 -9.53 6.04 -2.32
C LEU A 197 -8.03 5.76 -2.46
N GLU A 198 -7.22 6.79 -2.73
CA GLU A 198 -5.75 6.67 -2.75
C GLU A 198 -5.21 6.15 -1.43
N LYS A 199 -5.70 6.69 -0.31
CA LYS A 199 -5.31 6.24 1.02
C LYS A 199 -5.62 4.75 1.19
N ARG A 200 -6.83 4.30 0.84
CA ARG A 200 -7.20 2.87 0.96
C ARG A 200 -6.40 1.97 0.02
N LEU A 201 -6.13 2.42 -1.21
CA LEU A 201 -5.28 1.69 -2.15
C LEU A 201 -3.87 1.49 -1.58
N VAL A 202 -3.23 2.56 -1.10
CA VAL A 202 -1.88 2.49 -0.53
C VAL A 202 -1.83 1.62 0.73
N ILE A 203 -2.87 1.64 1.58
CA ILE A 203 -2.99 0.72 2.72
C ILE A 203 -3.01 -0.73 2.25
N LEU A 204 -3.86 -1.06 1.27
CA LEU A 204 -3.97 -2.42 0.73
C LEU A 204 -2.64 -2.88 0.12
N LEU A 205 -1.98 -2.03 -0.68
CA LEU A 205 -0.67 -2.34 -1.26
C LEU A 205 0.39 -2.61 -0.20
N ASN A 206 0.43 -1.80 0.87
CA ASN A 206 1.33 -2.02 2.00
C ASN A 206 1.07 -3.36 2.70
N GLN A 207 -0.20 -3.71 2.96
CA GLN A 207 -0.55 -5.00 3.56
C GLN A 207 -0.14 -6.17 2.67
N LEU A 208 -0.35 -6.08 1.36
CA LEU A 208 0.11 -7.09 0.41
C LEU A 208 1.64 -7.24 0.45
N CYS A 209 2.40 -6.14 0.51
CA CYS A 209 3.86 -6.21 0.70
C CYS A 209 4.26 -6.96 1.98
N VAL A 210 3.55 -6.75 3.09
CA VAL A 210 3.80 -7.45 4.36
C VAL A 210 3.54 -8.95 4.20
N VAL A 211 2.42 -9.34 3.59
CA VAL A 211 2.07 -10.75 3.35
C VAL A 211 3.10 -11.42 2.44
N LEU A 212 3.52 -10.75 1.36
CA LEU A 212 4.54 -11.24 0.43
C LEU A 212 5.92 -11.36 1.09
N MET A 213 6.27 -10.45 1.99
CA MET A 213 7.53 -10.52 2.75
C MET A 213 7.63 -11.76 3.63
N GLN A 214 6.49 -12.26 4.10
CA GLN A 214 6.37 -13.52 4.84
C GLN A 214 6.27 -14.74 3.91
N ASN A 215 5.75 -14.56 2.69
CA ASN A 215 5.43 -15.65 1.75
C ASN A 215 5.97 -15.32 0.35
N VAL A 216 7.29 -15.35 0.20
CA VAL A 216 8.00 -14.90 -1.03
C VAL A 216 7.60 -15.71 -2.28
N HIS A 217 7.17 -16.96 -2.12
CA HIS A 217 6.73 -17.81 -3.23
C HIS A 217 5.44 -17.32 -3.91
N LEU A 218 4.64 -16.49 -3.25
CA LEU A 218 3.41 -15.91 -3.82
C LEU A 218 3.69 -14.69 -4.69
N LEU A 219 4.94 -14.22 -4.74
CA LEU A 219 5.32 -13.00 -5.43
C LEU A 219 5.10 -13.10 -6.94
N ASP A 220 5.31 -14.27 -7.52
CA ASP A 220 5.13 -14.51 -8.96
C ASP A 220 3.67 -14.26 -9.41
N LEU A 221 2.70 -14.37 -8.49
CA LEU A 221 1.28 -14.08 -8.76
C LEU A 221 1.01 -12.61 -9.08
N PHE A 222 1.91 -11.70 -8.71
CA PHE A 222 1.79 -10.24 -8.89
C PHE A 222 2.67 -9.70 -10.01
N PHE A 223 3.29 -10.58 -10.79
CA PHE A 223 4.05 -10.22 -11.98
C PHE A 223 3.22 -10.47 -13.23
N PHE A 224 3.04 -9.44 -14.05
CA PHE A 224 2.40 -9.56 -15.36
C PHE A 224 3.46 -9.56 -16.46
N SER A 225 3.32 -10.44 -17.46
CA SER A 225 4.02 -10.28 -18.73
C SER A 225 3.25 -9.28 -19.60
N ALA A 226 3.96 -8.30 -20.17
CA ALA A 226 3.41 -7.28 -21.08
C ALA A 226 2.70 -7.85 -22.32
N GLU A 227 2.71 -9.17 -22.53
CA GLU A 227 2.03 -9.86 -23.62
C GLU A 227 0.50 -9.95 -23.43
N GLN A 228 -0.01 -9.85 -22.20
CA GLN A 228 -1.44 -9.97 -21.93
C GLN A 228 -2.26 -8.72 -22.33
N GLU A 229 -1.65 -7.56 -22.54
CA GLU A 229 -2.35 -6.34 -22.97
C GLU A 229 -2.44 -6.20 -24.50
N GLN A 230 -1.58 -6.86 -25.28
CA GLN A 230 -1.56 -6.71 -26.74
C GLN A 230 -2.33 -7.81 -27.52
N HIS A 231 -2.80 -8.88 -26.88
CA HIS A 231 -3.47 -9.98 -27.61
C HIS A 231 -4.92 -9.70 -28.05
N LYS A 232 -5.35 -8.42 -28.14
CA LYS A 232 -6.64 -8.04 -28.75
C LYS A 232 -6.54 -7.24 -30.05
N GLN A 233 -5.33 -6.86 -30.49
CA GLN A 233 -5.07 -6.28 -31.81
C GLN A 233 -3.67 -6.76 -32.20
N THR A 234 -3.45 -7.73 -33.07
CA THR A 234 -3.69 -7.64 -34.51
C THR A 234 -3.50 -9.04 -35.10
N THR A 235 -4.43 -9.46 -35.95
CA THR A 235 -4.26 -10.62 -36.83
C THR A 235 -3.27 -10.27 -37.95
N ASN A 236 -2.37 -11.22 -38.21
CA ASN A 236 -1.60 -11.44 -39.45
C ASN A 236 -0.61 -10.33 -39.87
N SER A 237 0.69 -10.62 -39.81
CA SER A 237 1.52 -10.97 -40.99
C SER A 237 3.01 -10.95 -40.65
N ASP A 238 3.66 -12.05 -41.04
CA ASP A 238 5.04 -12.21 -41.48
C ASP A 238 6.25 -12.02 -40.54
N GLU A 239 7.01 -13.11 -40.52
CA GLU A 239 8.29 -13.32 -39.89
C GLU A 239 9.39 -12.52 -40.61
N ILE A 240 10.21 -11.77 -39.85
CA ILE A 240 11.69 -11.64 -39.95
C ILE A 240 12.09 -10.58 -38.91
N GLN A 241 12.26 -11.01 -37.65
CA GLN A 241 13.10 -10.39 -36.61
C GLN A 241 13.12 -11.32 -35.39
N ARG A 242 13.84 -12.43 -35.51
CA ARG A 242 14.00 -13.45 -34.45
C ARG A 242 15.25 -13.22 -33.58
N SER A 243 15.66 -11.97 -33.37
CA SER A 243 16.81 -11.62 -32.51
C SER A 243 16.60 -10.41 -31.58
N SER A 244 15.35 -9.92 -31.45
CA SER A 244 14.97 -8.93 -30.43
C SER A 244 13.63 -9.33 -29.80
N ARG A 245 13.60 -10.52 -29.20
CA ARG A 245 12.36 -11.15 -28.71
C ARG A 245 12.48 -11.72 -27.29
N ASN A 246 13.43 -11.22 -26.51
CA ASN A 246 13.60 -11.60 -25.10
C ASN A 246 13.49 -10.36 -24.21
N ASN A 247 12.48 -10.36 -23.34
CA ASN A 247 12.14 -9.40 -22.28
C ASN A 247 11.22 -8.22 -22.61
N SER A 248 10.03 -8.54 -23.15
CA SER A 248 8.81 -7.76 -22.91
C SER A 248 8.57 -7.70 -21.39
N GLY A 249 8.90 -6.57 -20.77
CA GLY A 249 9.15 -6.42 -19.32
C GLY A 249 8.10 -7.07 -18.41
N THR A 250 8.59 -7.85 -17.46
CA THR A 250 7.79 -8.39 -16.36
C THR A 250 7.39 -7.22 -15.45
N ASN A 251 6.10 -6.91 -15.30
CA ASN A 251 5.62 -5.78 -14.50
C ASN A 251 5.18 -6.24 -13.11
N PHE A 252 5.87 -5.76 -12.06
CA PHE A 252 5.45 -5.97 -10.69
C PHE A 252 4.39 -4.94 -10.28
N ILE A 253 3.11 -5.30 -10.37
CA ILE A 253 1.99 -4.36 -10.26
C ILE A 253 1.97 -3.53 -8.98
N ILE A 254 2.29 -4.17 -7.84
CA ILE A 254 2.27 -3.51 -6.53
C ILE A 254 3.30 -2.38 -6.50
N PHE A 255 4.51 -2.64 -7.00
CA PHE A 255 5.56 -1.65 -7.05
C PHE A 255 5.23 -0.52 -8.03
N SER A 256 4.72 -0.84 -9.22
CA SER A 256 4.32 0.16 -10.20
C SER A 256 3.26 1.14 -9.65
N LEU A 257 2.27 0.63 -8.91
CA LEU A 257 1.23 1.45 -8.30
C LEU A 257 1.74 2.32 -7.14
N LEU A 258 2.82 1.92 -6.47
CA LEU A 258 3.39 2.68 -5.35
C LEU A 258 4.30 3.84 -5.80
N ILE A 259 4.95 3.73 -6.97
CA ILE A 259 5.90 4.74 -7.46
C ILE A 259 5.32 6.17 -7.46
N PRO A 260 4.10 6.43 -7.96
CA PRO A 260 3.55 7.79 -8.00
C PRO A 260 3.40 8.45 -6.61
N TYR A 261 3.35 7.66 -5.54
CA TYR A 261 3.13 8.15 -4.18
C TYR A 261 4.41 8.42 -3.38
N VAL A 262 5.61 8.08 -3.91
CA VAL A 262 6.86 8.15 -3.12
C VAL A 262 7.21 9.56 -2.63
N HIS A 263 7.03 10.56 -3.50
CA HIS A 263 7.30 11.97 -3.20
C HIS A 263 6.09 12.71 -2.64
N ARG A 264 4.96 12.01 -2.43
CA ARG A 264 3.77 12.61 -1.84
C ARG A 264 4.02 12.93 -0.38
N GLU A 265 3.42 14.03 0.08
CA GLU A 265 3.49 14.47 1.47
C GLU A 265 2.38 13.84 2.31
N GLY A 266 2.58 13.85 3.64
CA GLY A 266 1.61 13.34 4.60
C GLY A 266 1.55 11.81 4.70
N SER A 267 0.46 11.32 5.32
CA SER A 267 0.32 9.91 5.70
C SER A 267 0.35 8.94 4.51
N ILE A 268 -0.22 9.33 3.35
CA ILE A 268 -0.24 8.50 2.14
C ILE A 268 1.19 8.27 1.64
N GLY A 269 2.00 9.32 1.55
CA GLY A 269 3.38 9.21 1.11
C GLY A 269 4.26 8.42 2.08
N HIS A 270 4.08 8.61 3.39
CA HIS A 270 4.79 7.81 4.40
C HIS A 270 4.48 6.32 4.25
N GLN A 271 3.21 5.96 4.12
CA GLN A 271 2.82 4.56 3.97
C GLN A 271 3.28 3.95 2.63
N ALA A 272 3.29 4.75 1.55
CA ALA A 272 3.83 4.31 0.28
C ALA A 272 5.34 4.05 0.36
N ARG A 273 6.10 4.93 1.03
CA ARG A 273 7.54 4.73 1.30
C ARG A 273 7.78 3.47 2.13
N ASP A 274 6.99 3.22 3.17
CA ASP A 274 7.08 1.97 3.95
C ASP A 274 6.84 0.74 3.09
N ALA A 275 5.80 0.76 2.23
CA ALA A 275 5.51 -0.33 1.30
C ALA A 275 6.63 -0.54 0.27
N LEU A 276 7.21 0.54 -0.25
CA LEU A 276 8.34 0.49 -1.18
C LEU A 276 9.60 -0.08 -0.51
N LEU A 277 9.88 0.24 0.76
CA LEU A 277 10.98 -0.37 1.50
C LEU A 277 10.80 -1.87 1.71
N LEU A 278 9.56 -2.33 1.90
CA LEU A 278 9.27 -3.77 1.91
C LEU A 278 9.55 -4.41 0.55
N CYS A 279 9.17 -3.75 -0.57
CA CYS A 279 9.52 -4.22 -1.91
C CYS A 279 11.04 -4.24 -2.17
N MET A 280 11.77 -3.23 -1.70
CA MET A 280 13.23 -3.21 -1.76
C MET A 280 13.82 -4.38 -0.94
N SER A 281 13.27 -4.65 0.23
CA SER A 281 13.68 -5.81 1.03
C SER A 281 13.32 -7.15 0.38
N LEU A 282 12.19 -7.23 -0.34
CA LEU A 282 11.82 -8.40 -1.14
C LEU A 282 12.84 -8.68 -2.24
N SER A 283 13.45 -7.64 -2.81
CA SER A 283 14.47 -7.82 -3.87
C SER A 283 15.71 -8.59 -3.42
N GLN A 284 16.04 -8.57 -2.12
CA GLN A 284 17.09 -9.41 -1.56
C GLN A 284 16.69 -10.89 -1.48
N LYS A 285 15.39 -11.17 -1.32
CA LYS A 285 14.85 -12.53 -1.23
C LYS A 285 14.51 -13.13 -2.59
N ASN A 286 14.19 -12.30 -3.57
CA ASN A 286 13.81 -12.73 -4.92
C ASN A 286 14.50 -11.84 -5.98
N SER A 287 15.41 -12.44 -6.75
CA SER A 287 16.21 -11.75 -7.76
C SER A 287 15.37 -11.16 -8.92
N ASN A 288 14.17 -11.71 -9.20
CA ASN A 288 13.27 -11.18 -10.23
C ASN A 288 12.78 -9.77 -9.86
N VAL A 289 12.50 -9.52 -8.58
CA VAL A 289 12.16 -8.19 -8.08
C VAL A 289 13.36 -7.25 -8.20
N GLY A 290 14.56 -7.72 -7.85
CA GLY A 290 15.80 -6.96 -8.01
C GLY A 290 16.03 -6.53 -9.45
N THR A 291 15.85 -7.45 -10.38
CA THR A 291 15.98 -7.24 -11.82
C THR A 291 14.90 -6.30 -12.33
N TYR A 292 13.65 -6.49 -11.91
CA TYR A 292 12.53 -5.61 -12.25
C TYR A 292 12.81 -4.16 -11.86
N ILE A 293 13.12 -3.93 -10.58
CA ILE A 293 13.34 -2.58 -10.05
C ILE A 293 14.55 -1.92 -10.72
N ALA A 294 15.64 -2.66 -10.94
CA ALA A 294 16.86 -2.10 -11.51
C ALA A 294 16.74 -1.82 -13.03
N GLN A 295 16.09 -2.70 -13.79
CA GLN A 295 16.10 -2.62 -15.26
C GLN A 295 14.81 -2.06 -15.87
N TYR A 296 13.66 -2.27 -15.24
CA TYR A 296 12.35 -1.97 -15.81
C TYR A 296 11.60 -0.86 -15.07
N SER A 297 12.07 -0.47 -13.89
CA SER A 297 11.50 0.65 -13.14
C SER A 297 12.34 1.92 -13.26
N SER A 298 11.66 3.08 -13.26
CA SER A 298 12.27 4.41 -13.18
C SER A 298 12.53 4.88 -11.74
N MET A 299 12.50 3.98 -10.76
CA MET A 299 12.59 4.33 -9.33
C MET A 299 13.88 5.09 -8.98
N CYS A 300 15.06 4.56 -9.32
CA CYS A 300 16.33 5.19 -8.94
C CYS A 300 16.48 6.61 -9.52
N PRO A 301 16.27 6.85 -10.84
CA PRO A 301 16.23 8.21 -11.39
C PRO A 301 15.22 9.12 -10.69
N LEU A 302 14.00 8.61 -10.45
CA LEU A 302 12.92 9.38 -9.83
C LEU A 302 13.26 9.83 -8.40
N LEU A 303 13.95 9.00 -7.61
CA LEU A 303 14.42 9.37 -6.28
C LEU A 303 15.45 10.49 -6.35
N VAL A 304 16.43 10.39 -7.25
CA VAL A 304 17.50 11.37 -7.39
C VAL A 304 16.98 12.72 -7.90
N THR A 305 16.10 12.70 -8.91
CA THR A 305 15.46 13.92 -9.41
C THR A 305 14.62 14.58 -8.32
N GLY A 306 13.86 13.80 -7.55
CA GLY A 306 13.08 14.32 -6.42
C GLY A 306 13.96 14.93 -5.32
N LEU A 307 15.09 14.29 -5.00
CA LEU A 307 16.05 14.81 -4.03
C LEU A 307 16.66 16.14 -4.49
N GLY A 308 17.03 16.24 -5.77
CA GLY A 308 17.50 17.50 -6.38
C GLY A 308 16.46 18.61 -6.29
N GLY A 309 15.19 18.32 -6.63
CA GLY A 309 14.09 19.28 -6.53
C GLY A 309 13.82 19.75 -5.11
N LEU A 310 13.89 18.84 -4.12
CA LEU A 310 13.75 19.20 -2.70
C LEU A 310 14.92 20.03 -2.19
N TYR A 311 16.15 19.72 -2.63
CA TYR A 311 17.32 20.52 -2.29
C TYR A 311 17.21 21.96 -2.81
N SER A 312 16.75 22.15 -4.06
CA SER A 312 16.54 23.49 -4.63
C SER A 312 15.47 24.32 -3.91
N ARG A 313 14.60 23.68 -3.11
CA ARG A 313 13.58 24.36 -2.29
C ARG A 313 14.10 24.78 -0.92
N LEU A 314 15.29 24.33 -0.52
CA LEU A 314 15.85 24.71 0.79
C LEU A 314 16.09 26.22 0.86
N PRO A 315 15.83 26.85 2.01
CA PRO A 315 16.11 28.27 2.20
C PRO A 315 17.61 28.56 2.09
N ASN A 316 17.97 29.62 1.37
CA ASN A 316 19.36 30.04 1.17
C ASN A 316 20.03 30.59 2.45
N SER A 317 19.23 30.89 3.48
CA SER A 317 19.68 31.34 4.80
C SER A 317 18.66 30.90 5.85
N ILE A 318 19.13 30.21 6.89
CA ILE A 318 18.36 29.99 8.11
C ILE A 318 18.63 31.19 9.01
N GLU A 319 17.58 31.92 9.43
CA GLU A 319 17.73 33.05 10.35
C GLU A 319 18.29 32.56 11.69
N LEU A 320 19.52 32.98 11.99
CA LEU A 320 20.26 32.57 13.18
C LEU A 320 19.67 33.29 14.40
N THR A 321 18.77 32.64 15.13
CA THR A 321 18.21 33.17 16.39
C THR A 321 19.13 32.99 17.60
N SER A 322 20.19 32.16 17.50
CA SER A 322 21.13 31.94 18.60
C SER A 322 22.60 32.08 18.18
N ILE A 323 23.40 32.66 19.10
CA ILE A 323 24.84 32.92 18.95
C ILE A 323 25.66 31.60 18.89
N ASP A 324 25.07 30.47 19.31
CA ASP A 324 25.70 29.15 19.35
C ASP A 324 25.24 28.19 18.24
N TRP A 325 24.63 28.70 17.17
CA TRP A 325 24.19 27.86 16.06
C TRP A 325 25.36 27.40 15.18
N HIS A 326 25.73 26.13 15.32
CA HIS A 326 26.84 25.50 14.57
C HIS A 326 26.44 24.20 13.86
N ARG A 327 25.21 23.71 14.06
CA ARG A 327 24.68 22.50 13.44
C ARG A 327 23.17 22.53 13.35
N ILE A 328 22.63 21.81 12.37
CA ILE A 328 21.20 21.48 12.33
C ILE A 328 20.92 20.48 13.44
N THR A 329 20.00 20.87 14.30
CA THR A 329 19.39 20.10 15.36
C THR A 329 18.06 19.50 14.85
N PRO A 330 17.53 18.48 15.54
CA PRO A 330 16.22 17.91 15.21
C PRO A 330 15.08 18.94 15.29
N ASP A 331 15.18 19.91 16.20
CA ASP A 331 14.16 20.95 16.38
C ASP A 331 14.04 21.79 15.10
N ASP A 332 15.17 22.15 14.49
CA ASP A 332 15.22 22.92 13.24
C ASP A 332 14.62 22.17 12.06
N VAL A 333 14.82 20.85 12.01
CA VAL A 333 14.18 19.99 11.01
C VAL A 333 12.67 20.08 11.20
N THR A 334 12.17 19.98 12.43
CA THR A 334 10.72 20.05 12.70
C THR A 334 10.12 21.43 12.48
N GLU A 335 10.90 22.50 12.66
CA GLU A 335 10.45 23.88 12.47
C GLU A 335 10.45 24.31 11.00
N ILE A 336 11.36 23.77 10.17
CA ILE A 336 11.50 24.13 8.76
C ILE A 336 10.91 23.03 7.86
N PRO A 337 9.73 23.23 7.26
CA PRO A 337 9.04 22.19 6.51
C PRO A 337 9.81 21.71 5.28
N GLU A 338 10.48 22.59 4.54
CA GLU A 338 11.31 22.23 3.37
C GLU A 338 12.49 21.33 3.78
N LEU A 339 13.08 21.61 4.95
CA LEU A 339 14.16 20.81 5.50
C LEU A 339 13.66 19.43 5.94
N THR A 340 12.50 19.35 6.61
CA THR A 340 11.83 18.07 6.92
C THR A 340 11.65 17.23 5.67
N LEU A 341 11.14 17.81 4.57
CA LEU A 341 10.88 17.08 3.33
C LEU A 341 12.17 16.56 2.70
N PHE A 342 13.20 17.41 2.61
CA PHE A 342 14.51 17.02 2.10
C PHE A 342 15.13 15.90 2.94
N MET A 343 15.12 16.03 4.27
CA MET A 343 15.67 15.03 5.18
C MET A 343 14.93 13.69 5.07
N ASN A 344 13.59 13.71 4.98
CA ASN A 344 12.79 12.50 4.79
C ASN A 344 13.11 11.78 3.46
N ALA A 345 13.27 12.54 2.36
CA ALA A 345 13.62 11.97 1.07
C ALA A 345 15.03 11.40 1.05
N LEU A 346 15.97 12.09 1.72
CA LEU A 346 17.33 11.61 1.91
C LEU A 346 17.28 10.30 2.70
N GLU A 347 16.72 10.28 3.91
CA GLU A 347 16.57 9.09 4.76
C GLU A 347 15.97 7.89 4.03
N PHE A 348 14.95 8.13 3.21
CA PHE A 348 14.38 7.09 2.37
C PHE A 348 15.41 6.49 1.41
N CYS A 349 16.22 7.30 0.72
CA CYS A 349 17.31 6.82 -0.12
C CYS A 349 18.34 5.99 0.67
N ASN A 350 18.63 6.32 1.95
CA ASN A 350 19.48 5.47 2.82
C ASN A 350 18.87 4.10 2.94
N ALA A 351 17.58 4.09 3.30
CA ALA A 351 16.90 2.89 3.70
C ALA A 351 16.87 1.93 2.51
N VAL A 352 16.62 2.46 1.30
CA VAL A 352 16.77 1.71 0.05
C VAL A 352 18.18 1.13 -0.11
N VAL A 353 19.25 1.94 0.00
CA VAL A 353 20.65 1.47 -0.10
C VAL A 353 20.97 0.37 0.92
N GLN A 354 20.39 0.42 2.12
CA GLN A 354 20.64 -0.55 3.19
C GLN A 354 19.92 -1.88 3.02
N VAL A 355 18.73 -1.90 2.40
CA VAL A 355 17.89 -3.11 2.34
C VAL A 355 17.69 -3.69 0.94
N ALA A 356 17.98 -2.93 -0.12
CA ALA A 356 17.75 -3.35 -1.50
C ALA A 356 18.84 -4.28 -2.03
N HIS A 357 18.50 -5.07 -3.06
CA HIS A 357 19.42 -5.91 -3.83
C HIS A 357 20.60 -5.10 -4.39
N GLU A 358 21.79 -5.70 -4.47
CA GLU A 358 23.04 -5.00 -4.80
C GLU A 358 22.98 -4.26 -6.15
N MET A 359 22.24 -4.80 -7.13
CA MET A 359 22.00 -4.12 -8.42
C MET A 359 21.27 -2.77 -8.27
N ILE A 360 20.21 -2.73 -7.45
CA ILE A 360 19.43 -1.51 -7.21
C ILE A 360 20.31 -0.51 -6.44
N LYS A 361 21.04 -0.99 -5.44
CA LYS A 361 21.95 -0.18 -4.63
C LYS A 361 23.01 0.51 -5.49
N ASN A 362 23.74 -0.25 -6.30
CA ASN A 362 24.79 0.31 -7.16
C ASN A 362 24.21 1.32 -8.14
N GLN A 363 23.09 0.99 -8.77
CA GLN A 363 22.40 1.91 -9.68
C GLN A 363 21.95 3.20 -8.99
N LEU A 364 21.37 3.11 -7.79
CA LEU A 364 20.95 4.28 -7.02
C LEU A 364 22.15 5.14 -6.60
N LEU A 365 23.25 4.53 -6.16
CA LEU A 365 24.48 5.23 -5.81
C LEU A 365 25.10 5.94 -7.03
N ASP A 366 25.13 5.29 -8.19
CA ASP A 366 25.61 5.88 -9.44
C ASP A 366 24.75 7.09 -9.85
N PHE A 367 23.43 6.96 -9.81
CA PHE A 367 22.53 8.07 -10.09
C PHE A 367 22.67 9.20 -9.06
N LEU A 368 22.80 8.88 -7.76
CA LEU A 368 23.04 9.89 -6.73
C LEU A 368 24.35 10.64 -6.99
N TYR A 369 25.41 9.93 -7.36
CA TYR A 369 26.71 10.53 -7.65
C TYR A 369 26.64 11.46 -8.85
N GLN A 370 26.12 10.97 -9.98
CA GLN A 370 26.08 11.70 -11.25
C GLN A 370 25.00 12.77 -11.29
N GLY A 371 23.85 12.55 -10.64
CA GLY A 371 22.66 13.39 -10.74
C GLY A 371 22.47 14.37 -9.59
N PHE A 372 23.09 14.14 -8.43
CA PHE A 372 22.93 14.99 -7.25
C PHE A 372 24.27 15.46 -6.67
N ILE A 373 25.15 14.54 -6.30
CA ILE A 373 26.38 14.89 -5.56
C ILE A 373 27.31 15.76 -6.41
N VAL A 374 27.68 15.31 -7.61
CA VAL A 374 28.59 16.08 -8.47
C VAL A 374 27.96 17.39 -8.96
N PRO A 375 26.75 17.40 -9.57
CA PRO A 375 26.21 18.61 -10.18
C PRO A 375 25.55 19.59 -9.22
N VAL A 376 24.96 19.12 -8.11
CA VAL A 376 24.21 19.97 -7.17
C VAL A 376 25.06 20.28 -5.94
N LEU A 377 25.60 19.25 -5.31
CA LEU A 377 26.31 19.38 -4.05
C LEU A 377 27.74 19.92 -4.25
N GLY A 378 28.44 19.48 -5.29
CA GLY A 378 29.80 19.89 -5.62
C GLY A 378 29.97 21.42 -5.73
N PRO A 379 29.19 22.11 -6.58
CA PRO A 379 29.23 23.57 -6.68
C PRO A 379 28.85 24.28 -5.38
N ALA A 380 27.84 23.78 -4.66
CA ALA A 380 27.40 24.36 -3.39
C ALA A 380 28.50 24.33 -2.32
N ILE A 381 29.30 23.25 -2.26
CA ILE A 381 30.46 23.14 -1.37
C ILE A 381 31.55 24.16 -1.71
N LEU A 382 31.79 24.39 -3.00
CA LEU A 382 32.86 25.28 -3.44
C LEU A 382 32.49 26.78 -3.36
N GLN A 383 31.19 27.11 -3.40
CA GLN A 383 30.71 28.50 -3.44
C GLN A 383 30.47 29.13 -2.05
N VAL A 384 30.29 28.33 -0.99
CA VAL A 384 29.85 28.85 0.32
C VAL A 384 30.99 28.78 1.35
N SER A 385 31.30 29.92 1.99
CA SER A 385 32.17 29.99 3.17
C SER A 385 31.75 28.95 4.21
N ILE A 386 32.65 28.02 4.45
CA ILE A 386 32.66 26.78 5.25
C ILE A 386 31.70 26.67 6.47
N CYS A 387 31.25 27.75 7.11
CA CYS A 387 30.47 27.68 8.36
C CYS A 387 28.99 27.31 8.21
N VAL A 388 28.29 27.72 7.15
CA VAL A 388 26.84 27.47 7.02
C VAL A 388 26.55 26.10 6.38
N LEU A 389 27.49 25.60 5.57
CA LEU A 389 27.30 24.39 4.79
C LEU A 389 27.72 23.11 5.54
N PHE A 390 28.74 23.17 6.42
CA PHE A 390 29.20 21.99 7.17
C PHE A 390 28.12 21.40 8.07
N SER A 391 27.19 22.21 8.56
CA SER A 391 26.01 21.80 9.32
C SER A 391 24.93 21.16 8.45
N HIS A 392 24.68 21.70 7.25
CA HIS A 392 23.77 21.13 6.24
C HIS A 392 24.25 19.81 5.63
N LEU A 393 25.57 19.66 5.44
CA LEU A 393 26.14 18.55 4.69
C LEU A 393 26.82 17.46 5.52
N SER A 394 27.20 17.70 6.78
CA SER A 394 27.87 16.66 7.59
C SER A 394 27.02 15.40 7.74
N ASN A 395 25.69 15.56 7.77
CA ASN A 395 24.75 14.42 7.73
C ASN A 395 24.65 13.82 6.31
N CYS A 396 24.57 14.62 5.24
CA CYS A 396 24.54 14.12 3.85
C CYS A 396 25.83 13.41 3.40
N LEU A 397 27.01 13.86 3.83
CA LEU A 397 28.30 13.27 3.47
C LEU A 397 28.60 11.99 4.26
N ARG A 398 28.23 11.93 5.56
CA ARG A 398 28.27 10.66 6.31
C ARG A 398 27.34 9.59 5.72
N PHE A 399 26.29 10.03 5.04
CA PHE A 399 25.27 9.20 4.42
C PHE A 399 25.69 8.64 3.05
N VAL A 400 26.34 9.47 2.23
CA VAL A 400 26.87 9.07 0.91
C VAL A 400 28.17 8.28 1.04
N CYS A 401 29.06 8.64 1.97
CA CYS A 401 30.38 8.03 2.05
C CYS A 401 30.44 6.66 2.72
N GLY A 402 29.34 6.14 3.29
CA GLY A 402 29.32 4.79 3.87
C GLY A 402 30.56 4.48 4.73
N VAL A 403 31.01 5.43 5.55
CA VAL A 403 32.17 5.18 6.42
C VAL A 403 31.65 4.46 7.64
N GLY A 404 31.80 3.14 7.61
CA GLY A 404 31.72 2.30 8.78
C GLY A 404 32.55 2.88 9.91
N SER A 405 31.98 2.83 11.11
CA SER A 405 32.74 2.71 12.34
C SER A 405 32.16 1.53 13.09
#